data_AF-A0A524AZ33-F1
#
_entry.id   AF-A0A524AZ33-F1
#
_cell.length_a   1.000
_cell.length_b   1.000
_cell.length_c   1.000
_cell.angle_alpha   90.00
_cell.angle_beta   90.00
_cell.angle_gamma   90.00
#
_symmetry.space_group_name_H-M   'P 1'
#
loop_
_entity.id
_entity.type
_entity.pdbx_description
1 polymer ?
#
loop_
_entity_poly.entity_id
_entity_poly.type
_entity_poly.pdbx_seq_one_letter_code
_entity_poly.pdbx_strand_id
1 'polypeptide(L)'
;MLLLKLGPLVGIPNLARSDVTVTNAFTGVEYKARTGRSEASFAEARKNDNVNRLNAELADISDLVIFCGARANAVSKLVVLRPGTKAACIPHLGMQGINQIAGDVGGAPILSVAESKAAGDKRSAKEIGRDNTSKRIEVLVQLALQQIK
;
A
#
# COMPACT_ATOMS: atom_id res chain seq x y z
N MET A 1 -9.37 -0.52 -7.39
CA MET A 1 -10.10 -0.16 -6.16
C MET A 1 -9.37 0.92 -5.36
N LEU A 2 -8.08 0.77 -5.03
CA LEU A 2 -7.31 1.83 -4.35
C LEU A 2 -7.27 3.14 -5.16
N LEU A 3 -6.84 3.10 -6.43
CA LEU A 3 -6.77 4.30 -7.29
C LEU A 3 -8.12 5.01 -7.43
N LEU A 4 -9.21 4.24 -7.60
CA LEU A 4 -10.58 4.78 -7.68
C LEU A 4 -11.02 5.51 -6.42
N LYS A 5 -10.55 5.08 -5.24
CA LYS A 5 -10.88 5.70 -3.96
C LYS A 5 -9.94 6.85 -3.61
N LEU A 6 -8.66 6.72 -3.96
CA LEU A 6 -7.63 7.71 -3.66
C LEU A 6 -7.70 8.92 -4.58
N GLY A 7 -7.84 8.71 -5.89
CA GLY A 7 -7.77 9.75 -6.93
C GLY A 7 -8.62 10.98 -6.62
N PRO A 8 -9.94 10.85 -6.40
CA PRO A 8 -10.80 11.98 -6.07
C PRO A 8 -10.37 12.75 -4.81
N LEU A 9 -9.80 12.05 -3.83
CA LEU A 9 -9.41 12.62 -2.54
C LEU A 9 -8.06 13.33 -2.58
N VAL A 10 -7.24 13.06 -3.61
CA VAL A 10 -5.97 13.74 -3.85
C VAL A 10 -6.03 14.74 -5.00
N GLY A 11 -7.23 15.04 -5.50
CA GLY A 11 -7.46 16.02 -6.58
C GLY A 11 -7.23 15.47 -7.99
N ILE A 12 -7.16 14.15 -8.16
CA ILE A 12 -6.97 13.46 -9.45
C ILE A 12 -8.20 12.56 -9.72
N PRO A 13 -9.36 13.13 -10.10
CA PRO A 13 -10.63 12.41 -10.15
C PRO A 13 -10.65 11.23 -11.13
N ASN A 14 -9.79 11.27 -12.17
CA ASN A 14 -9.69 10.24 -13.20
C ASN A 14 -8.35 9.49 -13.15
N LEU A 15 -7.78 9.28 -11.95
CA LEU A 15 -6.52 8.57 -11.78
C LEU A 15 -6.59 7.15 -12.38
N ALA A 16 -5.91 6.96 -13.50
CA ALA A 16 -5.86 5.72 -14.24
C ALA A 16 -4.58 4.93 -13.94
N ARG A 17 -4.52 3.68 -14.38
CA ARG A 17 -3.33 2.84 -14.19
C ARG A 17 -2.11 3.39 -14.93
N SER A 18 -2.32 4.09 -16.06
CA SER A 18 -1.30 4.77 -16.86
C SER A 18 -0.58 5.88 -16.09
N ASP A 19 -1.25 6.45 -15.09
CA ASP A 19 -0.76 7.61 -14.34
C ASP A 19 0.06 7.19 -13.11
N VAL A 20 0.34 5.89 -12.98
CA VAL A 20 0.93 5.29 -11.78
C VAL A 20 2.19 4.51 -12.14
N THR A 21 3.31 4.94 -11.57
CA THR A 21 4.54 4.14 -11.55
C THR A 21 4.56 3.28 -10.29
N VAL A 22 4.89 1.99 -10.44
CA VAL A 22 5.03 1.05 -9.32
C VAL A 22 6.45 0.52 -9.33
N THR A 23 7.16 0.67 -8.20
CA THR A 23 8.51 0.16 -8.00
C THR A 23 8.65 -0.47 -6.61
N ASN A 24 9.66 -1.33 -6.46
CA ASN A 24 9.99 -1.99 -5.20
C ASN A 24 11.18 -1.32 -4.52
N ALA A 25 11.18 -1.35 -3.18
CA ALA A 25 12.29 -0.86 -2.38
C ALA A 25 13.60 -1.66 -2.57
N PHE A 26 13.52 -2.85 -3.18
CA PHE A 26 14.65 -3.73 -3.44
C PHE A 26 14.46 -4.39 -4.82
N THR A 27 15.54 -4.49 -5.60
CA THR A 27 15.52 -5.02 -6.97
C THR A 27 15.57 -6.53 -7.05
N GLY A 28 16.16 -7.19 -6.04
CA GLY A 28 16.24 -8.65 -6.00
C GLY A 28 14.88 -9.26 -5.71
N VAL A 29 14.50 -10.27 -6.48
CA VAL A 29 13.28 -11.03 -6.17
C VAL A 29 13.62 -12.15 -5.20
N GLU A 30 13.13 -12.01 -3.98
CA GLU A 30 13.28 -13.02 -2.93
C GLU A 30 12.17 -14.07 -3.06
N TYR A 31 12.58 -15.32 -3.23
CA TYR A 31 11.66 -16.45 -3.20
C TYR A 31 12.14 -17.41 -2.14
N LYS A 32 11.29 -17.74 -1.18
CA LYS A 32 11.66 -18.62 -0.05
C LYS A 32 12.28 -19.94 -0.52
N ALA A 33 11.80 -20.49 -1.63
CA ALA A 33 12.34 -21.70 -2.25
C ALA A 33 13.76 -21.55 -2.83
N ARG A 34 14.19 -20.33 -3.20
CA ARG A 34 15.49 -20.05 -3.81
C ARG A 34 16.48 -19.40 -2.84
N THR A 35 16.00 -18.54 -1.96
CA THR A 35 16.84 -17.67 -1.12
C THR A 35 16.62 -17.88 0.38
N GLY A 36 15.72 -18.79 0.76
CA GLY A 36 15.39 -19.09 2.15
C GLY A 36 14.53 -18.04 2.85
N ARG A 37 14.23 -16.91 2.19
CA ARG A 37 13.46 -15.79 2.75
C ARG A 37 12.42 -15.27 1.75
N SER A 38 11.37 -14.63 2.26
CA SER A 38 10.30 -14.02 1.46
C SER A 38 10.44 -12.52 1.26
N GLU A 39 11.37 -11.87 1.96
CA GLU A 39 11.56 -10.42 1.90
C GLU A 39 13.04 -10.05 2.08
N ALA A 40 13.42 -8.92 1.49
CA ALA A 40 14.73 -8.31 1.73
C ALA A 40 14.86 -7.78 3.17
N SER A 41 16.10 -7.74 3.66
CA SER A 41 16.39 -7.07 4.92
C SER A 41 16.27 -5.55 4.77
N PHE A 42 16.12 -4.86 5.91
CA PHE A 42 16.17 -3.39 5.94
C PHE A 42 17.51 -2.84 5.45
N ALA A 43 18.62 -3.49 5.79
CA ALA A 43 19.94 -3.08 5.35
C ALA A 43 20.08 -3.14 3.82
N GLU A 44 19.52 -4.17 3.19
CA GLU A 44 19.55 -4.30 1.72
C GLU A 44 18.68 -3.27 1.02
N ALA A 45 17.46 -3.02 1.52
CA ALA A 45 16.60 -1.98 0.98
C ALA A 45 17.27 -0.60 1.06
N ARG A 46 18.05 -0.34 2.12
CA ARG A 46 18.76 0.92 2.35
C ARG A 46 20.13 1.03 1.66
N LYS A 47 20.59 0.00 0.94
CA LYS A 47 21.86 0.08 0.19
C LYS A 47 21.83 1.24 -0.79
N ASN A 48 22.95 1.94 -0.92
CA ASN A 48 23.08 3.12 -1.79
C ASN A 48 22.61 2.86 -3.22
N ASP A 49 22.93 1.70 -3.79
CA ASP A 49 22.50 1.35 -5.15
C ASP A 49 20.95 1.30 -5.28
N ASN A 50 20.26 0.78 -4.28
CA ASN A 50 18.79 0.76 -4.25
C ASN A 50 18.23 2.17 -4.08
N VAL A 51 18.80 2.96 -3.18
CA VAL A 51 18.38 4.35 -2.93
C VAL A 51 18.61 5.23 -4.17
N ASN A 52 19.76 5.13 -4.82
CA ASN A 52 20.11 5.89 -6.01
C ASN A 52 19.18 5.57 -7.19
N ARG A 53 18.90 4.28 -7.41
CA ARG A 53 17.90 3.86 -8.40
C ARG A 53 16.51 4.40 -8.07
N LEU A 54 16.05 4.29 -6.82
CA LEU A 54 14.76 4.82 -6.41
C LEU A 54 14.68 6.34 -6.61
N ASN A 55 15.75 7.08 -6.31
CA ASN A 55 15.82 8.52 -6.58
C ASN A 55 15.66 8.81 -8.07
N ALA A 56 16.28 8.03 -8.96
CA ALA A 56 16.12 8.19 -10.40
C ALA A 56 14.69 7.88 -10.85
N GLU A 57 14.05 6.82 -10.32
CA GLU A 57 12.67 6.47 -10.66
C GLU A 57 11.63 7.46 -10.12
N LEU A 58 11.92 8.07 -8.96
CA LEU A 58 11.07 9.08 -8.33
C LEU A 58 11.31 10.49 -8.91
N ALA A 59 12.37 10.66 -9.71
CA ALA A 59 12.82 11.97 -10.17
C ALA A 59 11.76 12.71 -10.99
N ASP A 60 10.81 12.02 -11.63
CA ASP A 60 9.76 12.62 -12.45
C ASP A 60 8.38 12.62 -11.78
N ILE A 61 8.28 12.12 -10.54
CA ILE A 61 7.01 12.10 -9.81
C ILE A 61 6.81 13.47 -9.13
N SER A 62 5.81 14.21 -9.58
CA SER A 62 5.48 15.55 -9.07
C SER A 62 4.45 15.54 -7.94
N ASP A 63 3.45 14.67 -8.02
CA ASP A 63 2.22 14.86 -7.24
C ASP A 63 2.23 14.08 -5.92
N LEU A 64 2.43 12.76 -5.99
CA LEU A 64 2.24 11.87 -4.85
C LEU A 64 3.11 10.62 -4.93
N VAL A 65 3.75 10.28 -3.81
CA VAL A 65 4.47 9.01 -3.59
C VAL A 65 3.86 8.27 -2.41
N ILE A 66 3.53 6.98 -2.59
CA ILE A 66 3.00 6.12 -1.52
C ILE A 66 3.99 4.98 -1.23
N PHE A 67 4.59 5.01 -0.05
CA PHE A 67 5.46 3.97 0.46
C PHE A 67 4.62 2.86 1.10
N CYS A 68 4.56 1.70 0.46
CA CYS A 68 3.75 0.57 0.91
C CYS A 68 4.58 -0.46 1.69
N GLY A 69 4.32 -0.59 2.99
CA GLY A 69 4.96 -1.57 3.87
C GLY A 69 6.27 -1.10 4.52
N ALA A 70 6.79 -1.93 5.42
CA ALA A 70 7.88 -1.53 6.32
C ALA A 70 9.20 -1.20 5.59
N ARG A 71 9.55 -1.94 4.53
CA ARG A 71 10.79 -1.69 3.76
C ARG A 71 10.70 -0.40 2.95
N ALA A 72 9.56 -0.15 2.31
CA ALA A 72 9.31 1.10 1.60
C ALA A 72 9.35 2.30 2.56
N ASN A 73 8.73 2.19 3.74
CA ASN A 73 8.82 3.22 4.77
C ASN A 73 10.27 3.40 5.28
N ALA A 74 11.06 2.33 5.37
CA ALA A 74 12.45 2.42 5.81
C ALA A 74 13.37 3.17 4.84
N VAL A 75 13.02 3.21 3.55
CA VAL A 75 13.76 3.96 2.51
C VAL A 75 13.18 5.35 2.24
N SER A 76 11.94 5.64 2.70
CA SER A 76 11.29 6.94 2.47
C SER A 76 12.10 8.13 3.00
N LYS A 77 12.86 7.91 4.09
CA LYS A 77 13.74 8.92 4.70
C LYS A 77 15.08 9.10 3.97
N LEU A 78 15.39 8.25 3.00
CA LEU A 78 16.66 8.23 2.27
C LEU A 78 16.50 8.71 0.83
N VAL A 79 15.27 8.70 0.31
CA VAL A 79 14.99 9.16 -1.05
C VAL A 79 14.72 10.65 -1.06
N VAL A 80 15.07 11.30 -2.15
CA VAL A 80 14.83 12.73 -2.39
C VAL A 80 13.61 12.85 -3.29
N LEU A 81 12.57 13.50 -2.79
CA LEU A 81 11.38 13.82 -3.56
C LEU A 81 11.50 15.23 -4.14
N ARG A 82 10.82 15.48 -5.26
CA ARG A 82 10.72 16.84 -5.79
C ARG A 82 10.05 17.77 -4.77
N PRO A 83 10.47 19.05 -4.69
CA PRO A 83 9.76 20.03 -3.88
C PRO A 83 8.27 20.07 -4.23
N GLY A 84 7.40 20.03 -3.22
CA GLY A 84 5.95 20.02 -3.39
C GLY A 84 5.32 18.63 -3.58
N THR A 85 6.12 17.58 -3.81
CA THR A 85 5.61 16.21 -3.89
C THR A 85 5.14 15.71 -2.53
N LYS A 86 3.90 15.22 -2.48
CA LYS A 86 3.31 14.65 -1.27
C LYS A 86 3.79 13.23 -1.05
N ALA A 87 3.90 12.81 0.20
CA ALA A 87 4.32 11.46 0.56
C ALA A 87 3.45 10.86 1.66
N ALA A 88 3.08 9.59 1.51
CA ALA A 88 2.40 8.82 2.55
C ALA A 88 3.05 7.45 2.74
N CYS A 89 3.06 6.97 3.98
CA CYS A 89 3.44 5.60 4.32
C CYS A 89 2.20 4.82 4.75
N ILE A 90 1.93 3.68 4.10
CA ILE A 90 0.79 2.83 4.42
C ILE A 90 1.24 1.37 4.60
N PRO A 91 0.44 0.51 5.27
CA PRO A 91 0.67 -0.93 5.28
C PRO A 91 0.81 -1.53 3.87
N HIS A 92 1.47 -2.68 3.79
CA HIS A 92 1.75 -3.35 2.52
C HIS A 92 0.44 -3.78 1.82
N LEU A 93 0.32 -3.51 0.51
CA LEU A 93 -0.89 -3.79 -0.29
C LEU A 93 -1.06 -5.28 -0.67
N GLY A 94 -0.09 -6.12 -0.32
CA GLY A 94 -0.24 -7.56 -0.45
C GLY A 94 -1.30 -8.12 0.49
N MET A 95 -1.93 -9.24 0.11
CA MET A 95 -3.04 -9.86 0.85
C MET A 95 -2.73 -10.07 2.34
N GLN A 96 -1.50 -10.50 2.66
CA GLN A 96 -1.05 -10.67 4.04
C GLN A 96 -1.06 -9.37 4.83
N GLY A 97 -0.64 -8.25 4.22
CA GLY A 97 -0.61 -6.93 4.86
C GLY A 97 -2.00 -6.33 5.00
N ILE A 98 -2.81 -6.40 3.93
CA ILE A 98 -4.21 -5.92 3.96
C ILE A 98 -5.01 -6.65 5.03
N ASN A 99 -4.88 -7.97 5.14
CA ASN A 99 -5.65 -8.76 6.10
C ASN A 99 -5.27 -8.53 7.57
N GLN A 100 -4.18 -7.80 7.87
CA GLN A 100 -3.89 -7.35 9.24
C GLN A 100 -4.80 -6.20 9.69
N ILE A 101 -5.54 -5.57 8.79
CA ILE A 101 -6.47 -4.49 9.12
C ILE A 101 -7.76 -5.12 9.66
N ALA A 102 -7.92 -5.04 10.99
CA ALA A 102 -8.99 -5.69 11.74
C ALA A 102 -10.26 -4.84 11.87
N GLY A 103 -10.18 -3.51 11.75
CA GLY A 103 -11.30 -2.59 11.84
C GLY A 103 -11.48 -1.74 10.59
N ASP A 104 -12.69 -1.25 10.33
CA ASP A 104 -12.99 -0.30 9.27
C ASP A 104 -12.69 1.15 9.69
N VAL A 105 -12.99 2.11 8.81
CA VAL A 105 -12.74 3.54 9.06
C VAL A 105 -13.51 4.11 10.26
N GLY A 106 -14.62 3.47 10.66
CA GLY A 106 -15.40 3.82 11.84
C GLY A 106 -14.97 3.06 13.10
N GLY A 107 -13.97 2.18 12.99
CA GLY A 107 -13.50 1.34 14.08
C GLY A 107 -14.32 0.06 14.28
N ALA A 108 -15.32 -0.23 13.45
CA ALA A 108 -16.09 -1.47 13.56
C ALA A 108 -15.26 -2.67 13.05
N PRO A 109 -15.36 -3.85 13.67
CA PRO A 109 -14.56 -5.01 13.28
C PRO A 109 -14.94 -5.51 11.88
N ILE A 110 -13.92 -5.80 11.06
CA ILE A 110 -14.07 -6.43 9.75
C ILE A 110 -13.97 -7.95 9.93
N LEU A 111 -15.12 -8.57 10.14
CA LEU A 111 -15.25 -10.01 10.34
C LEU A 111 -14.74 -10.81 9.13
N SER A 112 -14.17 -11.99 9.38
CA SER A 112 -13.88 -12.96 8.33
C SER A 112 -15.16 -13.47 7.68
N VAL A 113 -15.05 -14.08 6.50
CA VAL A 113 -16.21 -14.67 5.81
C VAL A 113 -16.92 -15.70 6.68
N ALA A 114 -16.17 -16.52 7.41
CA ALA A 114 -16.73 -17.54 8.31
C ALA A 114 -17.49 -16.91 9.48
N GLU A 115 -16.92 -15.87 10.10
CA GLU A 115 -17.56 -15.15 11.20
C GLU A 115 -18.82 -14.40 10.74
N SER A 116 -18.77 -13.73 9.58
CA SER A 116 -19.96 -13.09 9.00
C SER A 116 -21.07 -14.10 8.72
N LYS A 117 -20.70 -15.29 8.22
CA LYS A 117 -21.65 -16.39 7.97
C LYS A 117 -22.26 -16.92 9.26
N ALA A 118 -21.46 -17.13 10.29
CA ALA A 118 -21.93 -17.52 11.61
C ALA A 118 -22.87 -16.47 12.23
N ALA A 119 -22.63 -15.19 11.96
CA ALA A 119 -23.50 -14.07 12.36
C ALA A 119 -24.77 -13.92 11.51
N GLY A 120 -25.04 -14.83 10.56
CA GLY A 120 -26.27 -14.85 9.77
C GLY A 120 -26.23 -14.10 8.44
N ASP A 121 -25.04 -13.69 7.96
CA ASP A 121 -24.92 -13.00 6.66
C ASP A 121 -25.28 -13.93 5.49
N LYS A 122 -26.29 -13.53 4.71
CA LYS A 122 -26.84 -14.29 3.58
C LYS A 122 -26.05 -14.10 2.28
N ARG A 123 -25.20 -13.08 2.15
CA ARG A 123 -24.40 -12.78 0.94
C ARG A 123 -23.44 -13.92 0.62
N SER A 124 -23.01 -14.08 -0.63
CA SER A 124 -22.00 -15.09 -0.96
C SER A 124 -20.64 -14.80 -0.31
N ALA A 125 -19.81 -15.84 -0.13
CA ALA A 125 -18.45 -15.70 0.39
C ALA A 125 -17.61 -14.70 -0.42
N LYS A 126 -17.82 -14.66 -1.74
CA LYS A 126 -17.13 -13.75 -2.66
C LYS A 126 -17.54 -12.29 -2.43
N GLU A 127 -18.83 -12.04 -2.20
CA GLU A 127 -19.33 -10.69 -1.92
C GLU A 127 -18.82 -10.17 -0.58
N ILE A 128 -18.88 -11.00 0.47
CA ILE A 128 -18.35 -10.66 1.80
C ILE A 128 -16.83 -10.38 1.71
N GLY A 129 -16.09 -11.26 1.01
CA GLY A 129 -14.65 -11.08 0.81
C GLY A 129 -14.33 -9.76 0.09
N ARG A 130 -15.08 -9.41 -0.97
CA ARG A 130 -14.90 -8.14 -1.69
C ARG A 130 -15.21 -6.93 -0.82
N ASP A 131 -16.30 -6.97 -0.05
CA ASP A 131 -16.68 -5.90 0.88
C ASP A 131 -15.59 -5.69 1.95
N ASN A 132 -15.11 -6.79 2.54
CA ASN A 132 -14.01 -6.76 3.50
C ASN A 132 -12.74 -6.14 2.90
N THR A 133 -12.34 -6.52 1.69
CA THR A 133 -11.20 -5.88 1.01
C THR A 133 -11.48 -4.39 0.75
N SER A 134 -12.71 -4.00 0.38
CA SER A 134 -13.07 -2.59 0.18
C SER A 134 -12.89 -1.76 1.44
N LYS A 135 -13.45 -2.22 2.56
CA LYS A 135 -13.32 -1.56 3.87
C LYS A 135 -11.86 -1.40 4.29
N ARG A 136 -11.04 -2.43 4.08
CA ARG A 136 -9.60 -2.37 4.39
C ARG A 136 -8.86 -1.37 3.50
N ILE A 137 -9.19 -1.30 2.21
CA ILE A 137 -8.62 -0.28 1.31
C ILE A 137 -9.05 1.13 1.73
N GLU A 138 -10.28 1.33 2.20
CA GLU A 138 -10.74 2.63 2.71
C GLU A 138 -9.92 3.09 3.91
N VAL A 139 -9.59 2.19 4.84
CA VAL A 139 -8.67 2.49 5.94
C VAL A 139 -7.31 2.94 5.42
N LEU A 140 -6.74 2.24 4.44
CA LEU A 140 -5.45 2.62 3.83
C LEU A 140 -5.51 4.00 3.17
N VAL A 141 -6.61 4.32 2.49
CA VAL A 141 -6.83 5.63 1.89
C VAL A 141 -6.91 6.72 2.96
N GLN A 142 -7.64 6.49 4.05
CA GLN A 142 -7.70 7.43 5.18
C GLN A 142 -6.33 7.64 5.82
N LEU A 143 -5.55 6.58 6.03
CA LEU A 143 -4.19 6.67 6.56
C LEU A 143 -3.27 7.49 5.64
N ALA A 144 -3.38 7.30 4.33
CA ALA A 144 -2.61 8.11 3.37
C ALA A 144 -3.02 9.58 3.44
N LEU A 145 -4.33 9.87 3.46
CA LEU A 145 -4.87 11.23 3.50
C LEU A 145 -4.48 12.00 4.76
N GLN A 146 -4.35 11.32 5.90
CA GLN A 146 -3.88 11.93 7.15
C GLN A 146 -2.43 12.43 7.07
N GLN A 147 -1.63 11.93 6.12
CA GLN A 147 -0.19 12.24 5.99
C GLN A 147 0.12 13.27 4.89
N ILE A 148 -0.80 13.49 3.95
CA ILE A 148 -0.57 14.33 2.74
C ILE A 148 -1.30 15.68 2.79
N LYS A 149 -1.75 16.09 3.98
CA LYS A 149 -2.35 17.40 4.23
C LYS A 149 -1.29 18.49 4.28
#